data_AF-A0A2K8KY75-F1
#
_entry.id   AF-A0A2K8KY75-F1
#
_cell.length_a   1.000
_cell.length_b   1.000
_cell.length_c   1.000
_cell.angle_alpha   90.00
_cell.angle_beta   90.00
_cell.angle_gamma   90.00
#
_symmetry.space_group_name_H-M   'P 1'
#
loop_
_entity.id
_entity.type
_entity.pdbx_description
1 polymer ?
#
loop_
_entity_poly.entity_id
_entity_poly.type
_entity_poly.pdbx_seq_one_letter_code
_entity_poly.pdbx_strand_id
1 'polypeptide(L)'
;MFRNLLVSIVFFIGPALLLFIARNMVLIGLLWLKNRHKRELEHKIIDVTPIHNHIHPNWFVIIVVIISLTCAVTVFIELQKTDDVDPQQYVPAYTDDSGKIIPGHWEPKAPKAD
;
A
#
# COMPACT_ATOMS: atom_id res chain seq x y z
N MET A 1 8.40 12.23 21.49
CA MET A 1 8.53 10.87 20.91
C MET A 1 7.18 10.21 20.60
N PHE A 2 6.19 10.30 21.51
CA PHE A 2 4.84 9.76 21.29
C PHE A 2 4.14 10.21 19.98
N ARG A 3 4.37 11.47 19.56
CA ARG A 3 3.82 12.02 18.31
C ARG A 3 4.24 11.20 17.07
N ASN A 4 5.51 10.83 16.98
CA ASN A 4 6.02 10.08 15.82
C ASN A 4 5.51 8.63 15.83
N LEU A 5 5.35 8.04 17.02
CA LEU A 5 4.77 6.71 17.18
C LEU A 5 3.30 6.69 16.75
N LEU A 6 2.52 7.70 17.12
CA LEU A 6 1.12 7.84 16.71
C LEU A 6 0.98 8.04 15.19
N VAL A 7 1.81 8.91 14.61
CA VAL A 7 1.85 9.12 13.14
C VAL A 7 2.21 7.82 12.43
N SER A 8 3.22 7.08 12.90
CA SER A 8 3.61 5.82 12.29
C SER A 8 2.51 4.75 12.35
N ILE A 9 1.81 4.63 13.49
CA ILE A 9 0.68 3.69 13.63
C ILE A 9 -0.47 4.08 12.69
N VAL A 10 -0.82 5.35 12.63
CA VAL A 10 -1.94 5.83 11.79
C VAL A 10 -1.61 5.68 10.31
N PHE A 11 -0.38 5.97 9.88
CA PHE A 11 0.00 5.83 8.47
C PHE A 11 0.27 4.38 8.05
N PHE A 12 0.64 3.50 8.98
CA PHE A 12 0.83 2.08 8.68
C PHE A 12 -0.50 1.31 8.71
N ILE A 13 -1.32 1.51 9.76
CA ILE A 13 -2.58 0.77 9.96
C ILE A 13 -3.75 1.46 9.26
N GLY A 14 -3.74 2.79 9.17
CA GLY A 14 -4.83 3.57 8.59
C GLY A 14 -5.20 3.16 7.18
N PRO A 15 -4.25 3.00 6.23
CA PRO A 15 -4.56 2.53 4.88
C PRO A 15 -5.19 1.14 4.86
N ALA A 16 -4.69 0.20 5.67
CA ALA A 16 -5.25 -1.14 5.76
C ALA A 16 -6.68 -1.13 6.32
N LEU A 17 -6.93 -0.30 7.33
CA LEU A 17 -8.24 -0.15 7.97
C LEU A 17 -9.24 0.55 7.05
N LEU A 18 -8.80 1.56 6.29
CA LEU A 18 -9.60 2.21 5.24
C LEU A 18 -9.98 1.24 4.13
N LEU A 19 -9.04 0.45 3.61
CA LEU A 19 -9.32 -0.56 2.59
C LEU A 19 -10.28 -1.64 3.12
N PHE A 20 -10.13 -2.04 4.39
CA PHE A 20 -11.04 -2.97 5.04
C PHE A 20 -12.46 -2.41 5.12
N ILE A 21 -12.63 -1.16 5.56
CA ILE A 21 -13.95 -0.50 5.60
C ILE A 21 -14.54 -0.38 4.20
N ALA A 22 -13.76 0.09 3.23
CA ALA A 22 -14.20 0.24 1.84
C ALA A 22 -14.67 -1.10 1.24
N ARG A 23 -13.92 -2.18 1.46
CA ARG A 23 -14.30 -3.53 1.03
C ARG A 23 -15.64 -3.96 1.63
N ASN A 24 -15.83 -3.76 2.94
CA ASN A 24 -17.06 -4.15 3.61
C ASN A 24 -18.26 -3.31 3.13
N MET A 25 -18.08 -2.01 2.90
CA MET A 25 -19.09 -1.12 2.32
C MET A 25 -19.52 -1.59 0.92
N VAL A 26 -18.56 -1.98 0.06
CA VAL A 26 -18.85 -2.53 -1.28
C VAL A 26 -19.63 -3.84 -1.18
N LEU A 27 -19.24 -4.75 -0.28
CA LEU A 27 -19.96 -6.02 -0.09
C LEU A 27 -21.40 -5.79 0.37
N ILE A 28 -21.61 -4.89 1.34
CA ILE A 28 -22.95 -4.52 1.81
C ILE A 28 -23.77 -3.90 0.68
N GLY A 29 -23.18 -3.00 -0.11
CA GLY A 29 -23.83 -2.39 -1.26
C GLY A 29 -24.25 -3.41 -2.33
N LEU A 30 -23.38 -4.37 -2.65
CA LEU A 30 -23.68 -5.45 -3.60
C LEU A 30 -24.79 -6.37 -3.08
N LEU A 31 -24.78 -6.71 -1.78
CA LEU A 31 -25.83 -7.50 -1.16
C LEU A 31 -27.17 -6.75 -1.19
N TRP A 32 -27.17 -5.45 -0.92
CA TRP A 32 -28.37 -4.61 -0.97
C TRP A 32 -28.94 -4.53 -2.40
N LEU A 33 -28.08 -4.30 -3.41
CA LEU A 33 -28.49 -4.32 -4.81
C LEU A 33 -29.06 -5.67 -5.24
N LYS A 34 -28.40 -6.77 -4.85
CA LYS A 34 -28.89 -8.13 -5.13
C LYS A 34 -30.25 -8.39 -4.48
N ASN A 35 -30.46 -7.93 -3.24
CA ASN A 35 -31.74 -8.08 -2.55
C ASN A 35 -32.84 -7.22 -3.17
N ARG A 36 -32.50 -6.00 -3.60
CA ARG A 36 -33.45 -5.14 -4.33
C ARG A 36 -33.91 -5.81 -5.63
N HIS A 37 -32.97 -6.37 -6.39
CA HIS A 37 -33.30 -7.04 -7.64
C HIS A 37 -34.14 -8.31 -7.43
N LYS A 38 -33.87 -9.08 -6.37
CA LYS A 38 -34.72 -10.22 -5.98
C LYS A 38 -36.14 -9.82 -5.63
N ARG A 39 -36.34 -8.72 -4.89
CA ARG A 39 -37.68 -8.22 -4.54
C ARG A 39 -38.48 -7.76 -5.76
N GLU A 40 -37.82 -7.18 -6.76
CA GLU A 40 -38.45 -6.78 -8.02
C GLU A 40 -38.81 -8.02 -8.90
N LEU A 41 -38.00 -9.09 -8.83
CA LEU A 41 -38.25 -10.36 -9.54
C LEU A 41 -39.34 -11.22 -8.89
N GLU A 42 -39.40 -11.30 -7.56
CA GLU A 42 -40.42 -12.05 -6.82
C GLU A 42 -41.84 -11.54 -7.09
N HIS A 43 -42.01 -10.27 -7.48
CA HIS A 43 -43.31 -9.70 -7.80
C HIS A 43 -43.76 -9.91 -9.25
N LYS A 44 -42.92 -10.44 -10.16
CA LYS A 44 -43.21 -10.35 -11.60
C LYS A 44 -43.35 -11.65 -12.40
N ILE A 45 -42.77 -12.81 -12.08
CA ILE A 45 -42.82 -13.95 -13.03
C ILE A 45 -42.90 -15.34 -12.38
N ILE A 46 -43.97 -16.08 -12.73
CA ILE A 46 -44.14 -17.53 -12.61
C ILE A 46 -43.29 -18.18 -13.71
N ASP A 47 -42.37 -19.05 -13.30
CA ASP A 47 -41.62 -20.04 -14.09
C ASP A 47 -40.73 -19.50 -15.23
N VAL A 48 -39.47 -19.19 -14.89
CA VAL A 48 -38.35 -19.09 -15.86
C VAL A 48 -37.13 -19.74 -15.22
N THR A 49 -36.64 -20.83 -15.82
CA THR A 49 -35.39 -21.50 -15.43
C THR A 49 -34.22 -20.53 -15.61
N PRO A 50 -33.47 -20.14 -14.55
CA PRO A 50 -32.49 -19.08 -14.66
C PRO A 50 -31.17 -19.62 -15.25
N ILE A 51 -30.90 -19.28 -16.51
CA ILE A 51 -29.57 -19.43 -17.12
C ILE A 51 -28.68 -18.33 -16.53
N HIS A 52 -27.84 -18.69 -15.58
CA HIS A 52 -26.92 -17.75 -14.93
C HIS A 52 -25.71 -17.46 -15.84
N ASN A 53 -25.84 -16.47 -16.72
CA ASN A 53 -24.68 -15.89 -17.40
C ASN A 53 -24.03 -14.86 -16.47
N HIS A 54 -23.13 -15.31 -15.60
CA HIS A 54 -22.29 -14.42 -14.82
C HIS A 54 -21.24 -13.77 -15.71
N ILE A 55 -21.59 -12.62 -16.31
CA ILE A 55 -20.63 -11.77 -17.02
C ILE A 55 -19.90 -10.94 -15.96
N HIS A 56 -18.61 -11.24 -15.75
CA HIS A 56 -17.76 -10.42 -14.90
C HIS A 56 -17.48 -9.07 -15.57
N PRO A 57 -17.57 -7.94 -14.84
CA PRO A 57 -17.33 -6.62 -15.43
C PRO A 57 -15.83 -6.42 -15.69
N ASN A 58 -15.42 -6.50 -16.96
CA ASN A 58 -14.03 -6.30 -17.40
C ASN A 58 -13.44 -4.94 -16.97
N TRP A 59 -14.29 -3.93 -16.76
CA TRP A 59 -13.88 -2.62 -16.25
C TRP A 59 -13.17 -2.71 -14.89
N PHE A 60 -13.64 -3.56 -13.98
CA PHE A 60 -12.99 -3.70 -12.67
C PHE A 60 -11.54 -4.17 -12.81
N VAL A 61 -11.29 -5.12 -13.70
CA VAL A 61 -9.93 -5.62 -13.99
C VAL A 61 -9.06 -4.51 -14.58
N ILE A 62 -9.61 -3.72 -15.50
CA ILE A 62 -8.91 -2.58 -16.11
C ILE A 62 -8.49 -1.56 -15.05
N ILE A 63 -9.39 -1.18 -14.12
CA ILE A 63 -9.05 -0.27 -13.01
C ILE A 63 -7.90 -0.83 -12.19
N VAL A 64 -8.01 -2.09 -11.76
CA VAL A 64 -6.99 -2.71 -10.90
C VAL A 64 -5.63 -2.72 -11.57
N VAL A 65 -5.57 -3.03 -12.87
CA VAL A 65 -4.35 -2.99 -13.67
C VAL A 65 -3.77 -1.58 -13.75
N ILE A 66 -4.61 -0.57 -13.99
CA ILE A 66 -4.13 0.83 -14.07
C ILE A 66 -3.56 1.25 -12.71
N ILE A 67 -4.28 1.02 -11.61
CA ILE A 67 -3.83 1.43 -10.26
C ILE A 67 -2.52 0.71 -9.89
N SER A 68 -2.42 -0.59 -10.14
CA SER A 68 -1.21 -1.35 -9.82
C SER A 68 -0.01 -0.90 -10.65
N LEU A 69 -0.21 -0.64 -11.95
CA LEU A 69 0.83 -0.13 -12.83
C LEU A 69 1.31 1.26 -12.38
N THR A 70 0.38 2.14 -12.02
CA THR A 70 0.71 3.51 -11.58
C THR A 70 1.53 3.46 -10.29
N CYS A 71 1.15 2.61 -9.34
CA CYS A 71 1.88 2.41 -8.09
C CYS A 71 3.28 1.82 -8.31
N ALA A 72 3.42 0.84 -9.22
CA ALA A 72 4.71 0.25 -9.54
C ALA A 72 5.66 1.28 -10.16
N VAL A 73 5.15 2.10 -11.09
CA VAL A 73 5.95 3.15 -11.75
C VAL A 73 6.38 4.24 -10.77
N THR A 74 5.50 4.70 -9.88
CA THR A 74 5.87 5.73 -8.90
C THR A 74 6.94 5.24 -7.94
N VAL A 75 6.80 4.01 -7.42
CA VAL A 75 7.81 3.40 -6.55
C VAL A 75 9.13 3.21 -7.30
N PHE A 76 9.08 2.76 -8.55
CA PHE A 76 10.28 2.57 -9.36
C PHE A 76 11.02 3.89 -9.60
N ILE A 77 10.30 4.96 -9.95
CA ILE A 77 10.89 6.29 -10.12
C ILE A 77 11.53 6.77 -8.80
N GLU A 78 10.86 6.59 -7.68
CA GLU A 78 11.38 7.04 -6.38
C GLU A 78 12.64 6.26 -5.97
N LEU A 79 12.69 4.96 -6.26
CA LEU A 79 13.90 4.15 -6.04
C LEU A 79 15.05 4.55 -6.97
N GLN A 80 14.76 5.07 -8.16
CA GLN A 80 15.81 5.56 -9.06
C GLN A 80 16.40 6.90 -8.63
N LYS A 81 15.72 7.69 -7.80
CA LYS A 81 16.24 8.96 -7.26
C LYS A 81 17.31 8.79 -6.16
N THR A 82 18.03 7.67 -6.15
CA THR A 82 19.10 7.39 -5.16
C THR A 82 20.30 8.34 -5.30
N ASP A 83 20.35 9.17 -6.35
CA ASP A 83 21.42 10.14 -6.58
C ASP A 83 21.53 11.25 -5.51
N ASP A 84 20.56 11.37 -4.61
CA ASP A 84 20.52 12.39 -3.54
C ASP A 84 20.87 11.84 -2.14
N VAL A 85 21.32 10.58 -2.04
CA VAL A 85 21.79 10.02 -0.76
C VAL A 85 23.28 10.30 -0.62
N ASP A 86 23.64 11.27 0.23
CA ASP A 86 25.03 11.55 0.60
C ASP A 86 25.75 10.23 0.89
N PRO A 87 26.85 9.91 0.20
CA PRO A 87 27.53 8.63 0.37
C PRO A 87 27.96 8.51 1.83
N GLN A 88 27.45 7.53 2.56
CA GLN A 88 27.83 7.26 3.95
C GLN A 88 28.86 6.15 4.00
N GLN A 89 29.85 6.29 4.87
CA GLN A 89 30.83 5.27 5.19
C GLN A 89 30.59 4.78 6.62
N TYR A 90 30.52 3.46 6.79
CA TYR A 90 30.44 2.86 8.12
C TYR A 90 31.82 2.85 8.76
N VAL A 91 31.95 3.47 9.93
CA VAL A 91 33.12 3.39 10.80
C VAL A 91 32.86 2.28 11.83
N PRO A 92 33.64 1.18 11.82
CA PRO A 92 33.48 0.11 12.80
C PRO A 92 33.84 0.61 14.20
N ALA A 93 33.34 -0.07 15.23
CA ALA A 93 33.69 0.27 16.61
C ALA A 93 35.20 0.16 16.83
N TYR A 94 35.79 1.16 17.48
CA TYR A 94 37.21 1.22 17.77
C TYR A 94 37.47 1.77 19.18
N THR A 95 38.66 1.52 19.70
CA THR A 95 39.11 2.09 20.97
C THR A 95 39.99 3.30 20.64
N ASP A 96 39.67 4.44 21.24
CA ASP A 96 40.43 5.67 21.09
C ASP A 96 41.74 5.64 21.91
N ASP A 97 42.66 6.56 21.64
CA ASP A 97 43.97 6.66 22.31
C ASP A 97 43.84 6.88 23.83
N SER A 98 42.69 7.37 24.28
CA SER A 98 42.29 7.52 25.68
C SER A 98 41.80 6.22 26.36
N GLY A 99 41.76 5.10 25.63
CA GLY A 99 41.23 3.82 26.10
C GLY A 99 39.69 3.74 26.10
N LYS A 100 39.00 4.74 25.54
CA LYS A 100 37.53 4.79 25.47
C LYS A 100 37.02 4.03 24.24
N ILE A 101 36.02 3.18 24.44
CA ILE A 101 35.35 2.45 23.35
C ILE A 101 34.36 3.39 22.65
N ILE A 102 34.55 3.58 21.34
CA ILE A 102 33.66 4.36 20.46
C ILE A 102 32.78 3.37 19.68
N PRO A 103 31.44 3.45 19.80
CA PRO A 103 30.54 2.59 19.05
C PRO A 103 30.58 2.89 17.55
N GLY A 104 30.33 1.85 16.74
CA GLY A 104 30.28 1.99 15.29
C GLY A 104 29.18 2.95 14.86
N HIS A 105 29.47 3.81 13.89
CA HIS A 105 28.57 4.86 13.44
C HIS A 105 28.74 5.13 11.94
N TRP A 106 27.76 5.81 11.37
CA TRP A 106 27.76 6.23 9.97
C TRP A 106 28.31 7.65 9.88
N GLU A 107 29.34 7.84 9.05
CA GLU A 107 29.91 9.15 8.75
C GLU A 107 29.72 9.49 7.26
N PRO A 108 29.59 10.78 6.90
CA PRO A 108 29.60 11.18 5.50
C PRO A 108 30.96 10.86 4.88
N LYS A 109 30.95 10.13 3.76
CA LYS A 109 32.15 9.76 3.01
C LYS A 109 32.73 11.02 2.39
N ALA A 110 33.97 11.35 2.73
CA ALA A 110 34.67 12.48 2.15
C ALA A 110 34.70 12.35 0.61
N PRO A 111 34.51 13.45 -0.14
CA PRO A 111 34.61 13.42 -1.59
C PRO A 111 36.03 12.95 -1.98
N LYS A 112 36.12 12.04 -2.95
CA LYS A 112 37.39 11.66 -3.55
C LYS A 112 38.01 12.93 -4.12
N ALA A 113 39.13 13.38 -3.57
CA ALA A 113 40.00 14.31 -4.25
C ALA A 113 40.69 13.54 -5.38
N ASP A 114 40.53 14.02 -6.61
CA ASP A 114 41.27 13.56 -7.79
C ASP A 114 42.75 13.95 -7.70
#